data_AF-A0A7D8YK82-F1
#
_entry.id   AF-A0A7D8YK82-F1
#
_cell.length_a   1.000
_cell.length_b   1.000
_cell.length_c   1.000
_cell.angle_alpha   90.00
_cell.angle_beta   90.00
_cell.angle_gamma   90.00
#
_symmetry.space_group_name_H-M   'P 1'
#
loop_
_entity.id
_entity.type
_entity.pdbx_description
1 polymer ?
#
loop_
_entity_poly.entity_id
_entity_poly.type
_entity_poly.pdbx_seq_one_letter_code
_entity_poly.pdbx_strand_id
1 'polypeptide(L)'
;MMQRSSSSCSVFALLAATANALNTLTTTETSNGFNGPAMGWSTFGFQAINPTIPGWAPLVQSNVLEQCNMMASNSDLKGAGYKYCSLDSGWSADGADTYGRVLFQATNFPDFNTTFSKTLHDNGLLLGVYVVPGVIQSDVGKTIYKTDIKISDALQVQDGNHVDAGNDRYAFDYSKNGTQQWHDSVVALWASWGVDLIKLDYITPGSCNTNASYPACDLPGFPIDSSGTVEAYHTAIKNSGRPIRLDISWKLERNNTYYDIWRANADTMRMDQDINEGSGSAIFVKWATVQRAINNYREYIALQLPKNTPLSIYPDMDNMYVGNPAALSGVTDDQRTSIMSHWIGAAANLMIGSDLTALDTHGLALLTNPAALAVAAFTAQFPMQP
;
A
#
# COMPACT_ATOMS: atom_id res chain seq x y z
N MET A 1 34.38 -83.58 -18.66
CA MET A 1 35.46 -82.57 -18.75
C MET A 1 34.92 -81.38 -19.53
N MET A 2 34.57 -80.29 -18.84
CA MET A 2 34.27 -78.93 -19.35
C MET A 2 33.88 -78.11 -18.11
N GLN A 3 34.75 -77.23 -17.60
CA GLN A 3 34.97 -75.82 -17.98
C GLN A 3 34.15 -74.83 -17.12
N ARG A 4 34.89 -74.13 -16.25
CA ARG A 4 34.83 -72.71 -15.83
C ARG A 4 33.48 -71.97 -15.89
N SER A 5 33.14 -71.25 -14.81
CA SER A 5 33.36 -69.79 -14.76
C SER A 5 32.96 -69.20 -13.40
N SER A 6 33.79 -68.28 -12.94
CA SER A 6 33.65 -67.48 -11.73
C SER A 6 32.69 -66.32 -11.96
N SER A 7 31.61 -66.24 -11.16
CA SER A 7 30.65 -65.14 -11.17
C SER A 7 31.20 -63.92 -10.43
N SER A 8 31.50 -62.87 -11.18
CA SER A 8 31.77 -61.54 -10.65
C SER A 8 30.47 -60.90 -10.16
N CYS A 9 30.46 -60.47 -8.89
CA CYS A 9 29.37 -59.75 -8.26
C CYS A 9 29.47 -58.27 -8.67
N SER A 10 28.60 -57.81 -9.58
CA SER A 10 28.50 -56.37 -9.93
C SER A 10 27.62 -55.65 -8.92
N VAL A 11 28.23 -54.77 -8.13
CA VAL A 11 27.54 -53.81 -7.26
C VAL A 11 26.93 -52.72 -8.15
N PHE A 12 25.61 -52.69 -8.25
CA PHE A 12 24.89 -51.54 -8.81
C PHE A 12 24.84 -50.44 -7.75
N ALA A 13 25.64 -49.38 -7.93
CA ALA A 13 25.47 -48.13 -7.21
C ALA A 13 24.22 -47.43 -7.77
N LEU A 14 23.17 -47.31 -6.96
CA LEU A 14 22.07 -46.39 -7.26
C LEU A 14 22.60 -44.96 -7.13
N LEU A 15 22.79 -44.28 -8.26
CA LEU A 15 22.84 -42.82 -8.32
C LEU A 15 21.43 -42.31 -8.03
N ALA A 16 21.17 -41.92 -6.77
CA ALA A 16 20.00 -41.12 -6.45
C ALA A 16 20.18 -39.75 -7.13
N ALA A 17 19.42 -39.50 -8.19
CA ALA A 17 19.30 -38.17 -8.76
C ALA A 17 18.68 -37.27 -7.67
N THR A 18 19.46 -36.36 -7.11
CA THR A 18 18.93 -35.27 -6.30
C THR A 18 18.09 -34.40 -7.24
N ALA A 19 16.77 -34.62 -7.25
CA ALA A 19 15.87 -33.66 -7.85
C ALA A 19 16.09 -32.33 -7.11
N ASN A 20 16.67 -31.34 -7.80
CA ASN A 20 16.74 -29.99 -7.26
C ASN A 20 15.30 -29.58 -6.95
N ALA A 21 15.00 -29.31 -5.68
CA ALA A 21 13.70 -28.81 -5.28
C ALA A 21 13.40 -27.55 -6.11
N LEU A 22 12.22 -27.49 -6.73
CA LEU A 22 11.76 -26.29 -7.42
C LEU A 22 11.77 -25.14 -6.42
N ASN A 23 12.64 -24.14 -6.65
CA ASN A 23 12.66 -22.92 -5.86
C ASN A 23 11.34 -22.18 -6.12
N THR A 24 10.40 -22.31 -5.19
CA THR A 24 9.08 -21.72 -5.29
C THR A 24 8.98 -20.62 -4.26
N LEU A 25 8.78 -19.38 -4.72
CA LEU A 25 8.52 -18.27 -3.83
C LEU A 25 7.17 -18.47 -3.12
N THR A 26 7.19 -18.31 -1.81
CA THR A 26 6.01 -18.40 -0.94
C THR A 26 5.83 -17.10 -0.18
N THR A 27 4.64 -16.86 0.36
CA THR A 27 4.39 -15.78 1.31
C THR A 27 4.24 -16.31 2.73
N THR A 28 4.37 -15.42 3.70
CA THR A 28 4.12 -15.67 5.12
C THR A 28 3.38 -14.49 5.72
N GLU A 29 2.86 -14.66 6.93
CA GLU A 29 2.26 -13.57 7.70
C GLU A 29 3.17 -12.33 7.74
N THR A 30 2.57 -11.17 7.53
CA THR A 30 3.26 -9.88 7.55
C THR A 30 3.53 -9.39 8.97
N SER A 31 4.33 -8.32 9.09
CA SER A 31 4.70 -7.72 10.38
C SER A 31 3.51 -7.29 11.26
N ASN A 32 2.38 -6.88 10.67
CA ASN A 32 1.16 -6.51 11.40
C ASN A 32 0.11 -7.63 11.46
N GLY A 33 0.46 -8.87 11.09
CA GLY A 33 -0.40 -10.05 11.28
C GLY A 33 -1.39 -10.35 10.14
N PHE A 34 -1.09 -9.91 8.92
CA PHE A 34 -1.95 -10.17 7.75
C PHE A 34 -1.42 -11.34 6.92
N ASN A 35 -2.33 -12.21 6.49
CA ASN A 35 -2.04 -13.43 5.72
C ASN A 35 -2.48 -13.33 4.24
N GLY A 36 -2.62 -12.10 3.73
CA GLY A 36 -3.03 -11.86 2.35
C GLY A 36 -3.00 -10.39 1.95
N PRO A 37 -3.09 -10.12 0.63
CA PRO A 37 -3.25 -8.75 0.12
C PRO A 37 -4.59 -8.13 0.54
N ALA A 38 -4.67 -6.80 0.60
CA ALA A 38 -5.93 -6.12 0.85
C ALA A 38 -6.84 -6.21 -0.37
N MET A 39 -8.14 -6.24 -0.11
CA MET A 39 -9.19 -6.10 -1.11
C MET A 39 -10.13 -4.98 -0.69
N GLY A 40 -10.28 -3.97 -1.53
CA GLY A 40 -11.12 -2.82 -1.22
C GLY A 40 -11.18 -1.82 -2.35
N TRP A 41 -11.38 -0.55 -1.99
CA TRP A 41 -11.48 0.58 -2.88
C TRP A 41 -10.66 1.75 -2.31
N SER A 42 -10.02 2.52 -3.19
CA SER A 42 -9.25 3.70 -2.82
C SER A 42 -9.73 4.93 -3.59
N THR A 43 -9.83 6.07 -2.90
CA THR A 43 -10.35 7.31 -3.49
C THR A 43 -9.43 7.94 -4.52
N PHE A 44 -8.12 7.66 -4.56
CA PHE A 44 -7.18 8.47 -5.36
C PHE A 44 -7.55 8.55 -6.83
N GLY A 45 -7.74 7.40 -7.49
CA GLY A 45 -8.09 7.38 -8.91
C GLY A 45 -9.40 8.10 -9.20
N PHE A 46 -10.40 7.89 -8.35
CA PHE A 46 -11.70 8.55 -8.40
C PHE A 46 -11.62 10.08 -8.19
N GLN A 47 -10.60 10.57 -7.49
CA GLN A 47 -10.32 12.01 -7.34
C GLN A 47 -9.42 12.55 -8.47
N ALA A 48 -8.60 11.71 -9.08
CA ALA A 48 -7.54 12.17 -9.96
C ALA A 48 -8.04 12.63 -11.34
N ILE A 49 -9.19 12.14 -11.80
CA ILE A 49 -9.70 12.34 -13.17
C ILE A 49 -10.95 13.24 -13.22
N ASN A 50 -11.18 13.87 -14.38
CA ASN A 50 -12.29 14.82 -14.55
C ASN A 50 -13.70 14.19 -14.63
N PRO A 51 -13.92 12.99 -15.22
CA PRO A 51 -15.27 12.44 -15.39
C PRO A 51 -15.95 11.97 -14.10
N THR A 52 -15.18 11.78 -13.03
CA THR A 52 -15.68 11.36 -11.72
C THR A 52 -16.04 12.57 -10.86
N ILE A 53 -16.87 12.37 -9.84
CA ILE A 53 -17.28 13.43 -8.92
C ILE A 53 -16.80 13.05 -7.51
N PRO A 54 -15.85 13.78 -6.92
CA PRO A 54 -15.61 15.20 -7.15
C PRO A 54 -14.54 15.52 -8.21
N GLY A 55 -13.85 14.52 -8.75
CA GLY A 55 -12.61 14.74 -9.48
C GLY A 55 -11.62 15.49 -8.56
N TRP A 56 -10.89 16.46 -9.10
CA TRP A 56 -9.92 17.23 -8.31
C TRP A 56 -10.52 18.25 -7.34
N ALA A 57 -11.85 18.38 -7.28
CA ALA A 57 -12.47 19.19 -6.24
C ALA A 57 -12.29 18.52 -4.86
N PRO A 58 -12.40 19.28 -3.75
CA PRO A 58 -12.18 18.73 -2.42
C PRO A 58 -13.02 17.48 -2.15
N LEU A 59 -12.37 16.43 -1.67
CA LEU A 59 -13.03 15.20 -1.27
C LEU A 59 -13.97 15.48 -0.10
N VAL A 60 -15.24 15.10 -0.23
CA VAL A 60 -16.24 15.22 0.84
C VAL A 60 -16.83 13.87 1.22
N GLN A 61 -17.30 13.78 2.46
CA GLN A 61 -17.83 12.56 3.08
C GLN A 61 -18.88 11.84 2.25
N SER A 62 -19.80 12.58 1.61
CA SER A 62 -20.89 12.00 0.82
C SER A 62 -20.39 11.26 -0.42
N ASN A 63 -19.37 11.79 -1.11
CA ASN A 63 -18.80 11.11 -2.28
C ASN A 63 -18.15 9.78 -1.89
N VAL A 64 -17.46 9.75 -0.75
CA VAL A 64 -16.85 8.52 -0.25
C VAL A 64 -17.90 7.50 0.18
N LEU A 65 -18.91 7.94 0.95
CA LEU A 65 -19.98 7.06 1.40
C LEU A 65 -20.76 6.46 0.24
N GLU A 66 -21.01 7.22 -0.83
CA GLU A 66 -21.64 6.69 -2.03
C GLU A 66 -20.87 5.50 -2.62
N GLN A 67 -19.56 5.67 -2.84
CA GLN A 67 -18.69 4.63 -3.38
C GLN A 67 -18.60 3.42 -2.45
N CYS A 68 -18.34 3.64 -1.17
CA CYS A 68 -18.20 2.54 -0.21
C CYS A 68 -19.52 1.83 0.07
N ASN A 69 -20.66 2.52 0.04
CA ASN A 69 -21.97 1.88 0.12
C ASN A 69 -22.27 1.02 -1.11
N MET A 70 -21.83 1.41 -2.31
CA MET A 70 -21.92 0.56 -3.50
C MET A 70 -21.11 -0.73 -3.33
N MET A 71 -19.89 -0.64 -2.79
CA MET A 71 -19.07 -1.81 -2.47
C MET A 71 -19.75 -2.74 -1.45
N ALA A 72 -20.32 -2.18 -0.38
CA ALA A 72 -20.96 -2.97 0.69
C ALA A 72 -22.32 -3.58 0.29
N SER A 73 -23.10 -2.87 -0.54
CA SER A 73 -24.45 -3.29 -0.92
C SER A 73 -24.48 -4.21 -2.14
N ASN A 74 -23.46 -4.18 -3.00
CA ASN A 74 -23.31 -5.12 -4.10
C ASN A 74 -22.90 -6.50 -3.56
N SER A 75 -23.78 -7.49 -3.69
CA SER A 75 -23.57 -8.85 -3.16
C SER A 75 -22.35 -9.55 -3.76
N ASP A 76 -22.00 -9.24 -5.01
CA ASP A 76 -20.89 -9.89 -5.71
C ASP A 76 -19.56 -9.32 -5.24
N LEU A 77 -19.46 -7.98 -5.08
CA LEU A 77 -18.26 -7.34 -4.51
C LEU A 77 -18.07 -7.73 -3.04
N LYS A 78 -19.14 -7.71 -2.24
CA LYS A 78 -19.11 -8.17 -0.85
C LYS A 78 -18.71 -9.65 -0.76
N GLY A 79 -19.30 -10.50 -1.59
CA GLY A 79 -19.00 -11.93 -1.66
C GLY A 79 -17.58 -12.24 -2.12
N ALA A 80 -17.00 -11.36 -2.95
CA ALA A 80 -15.61 -11.43 -3.40
C ALA A 80 -14.59 -11.02 -2.32
N GLY A 81 -15.04 -10.37 -1.24
CA GLY A 81 -14.19 -10.00 -0.10
C GLY A 81 -13.67 -8.55 -0.09
N TYR A 82 -14.16 -7.70 -0.98
CA TYR A 82 -13.84 -6.27 -0.97
C TYR A 82 -14.42 -5.60 0.29
N LYS A 83 -13.55 -5.00 1.10
CA LYS A 83 -13.94 -4.44 2.42
C LYS A 83 -13.22 -3.17 2.82
N TYR A 84 -12.03 -2.87 2.31
CA TYR A 84 -11.35 -1.61 2.67
C TYR A 84 -11.96 -0.44 1.91
N CYS A 85 -12.44 0.58 2.63
CA CYS A 85 -12.82 1.89 2.13
C CYS A 85 -11.66 2.86 2.46
N SER A 86 -10.70 2.99 1.54
CA SER A 86 -9.45 3.71 1.77
C SER A 86 -9.51 5.15 1.25
N LEU A 87 -9.38 6.10 2.16
CA LEU A 87 -9.27 7.51 1.86
C LEU A 87 -7.82 7.86 1.52
N ASP A 88 -7.56 8.15 0.25
CA ASP A 88 -6.31 8.75 -0.19
C ASP A 88 -6.26 10.25 0.18
N SER A 89 -5.30 11.01 -0.37
CA SER A 89 -5.15 12.45 -0.15
C SER A 89 -6.48 13.22 -0.18
N GLY A 90 -6.60 14.26 0.67
CA GLY A 90 -7.79 15.11 0.79
C GLY A 90 -8.67 14.86 2.03
N TRP A 91 -8.48 13.76 2.76
CA TRP A 91 -9.22 13.51 4.01
C TRP A 91 -8.69 14.30 5.21
N SER A 92 -7.38 14.54 5.28
CA SER A 92 -6.70 15.15 6.42
C SER A 92 -6.69 16.67 6.34
N ALA A 93 -6.82 17.33 7.49
CA ALA A 93 -6.67 18.76 7.60
C ALA A 93 -5.23 19.23 7.35
N ASP A 94 -5.10 20.45 6.81
CA ASP A 94 -3.81 21.13 6.67
C ASP A 94 -3.21 21.54 8.03
N GLY A 95 -3.98 21.39 9.10
CA GLY A 95 -3.56 21.64 10.47
C GLY A 95 -3.79 20.45 11.39
N ALA A 96 -3.06 20.41 12.49
CA ALA A 96 -3.22 19.43 13.54
C ALA A 96 -3.97 19.98 14.76
N ASP A 97 -4.30 19.07 15.69
CA ASP A 97 -4.75 19.45 17.02
C ASP A 97 -3.68 20.19 17.84
N THR A 98 -4.00 20.56 19.09
CA THR A 98 -3.09 21.29 19.98
C THR A 98 -1.80 20.55 20.33
N TYR A 99 -1.69 19.26 19.99
CA TYR A 99 -0.54 18.40 20.24
C TYR A 99 0.22 18.01 18.96
N GLY A 100 -0.14 18.60 17.81
CA GLY A 100 0.47 18.29 16.53
C GLY A 100 0.03 16.95 15.94
N ARG A 101 -1.11 16.40 16.37
CA ARG A 101 -1.68 15.17 15.78
C ARG A 101 -2.58 15.50 14.60
N VAL A 102 -2.32 14.87 13.45
CA VAL A 102 -3.05 15.10 12.19
C VAL A 102 -4.54 14.79 12.38
N LEU A 103 -5.38 15.75 11.98
CA LEU A 103 -6.84 15.68 12.03
C LEU A 103 -7.45 15.40 10.65
N PHE A 104 -8.73 15.02 10.61
CA PHE A 104 -9.54 15.03 9.39
C PHE A 104 -10.01 16.45 9.05
N GLN A 105 -10.33 16.73 7.78
CA GLN A 105 -10.94 17.99 7.34
C GLN A 105 -12.39 18.07 7.81
N ALA A 106 -12.64 18.67 8.98
CA ALA A 106 -13.97 18.69 9.61
C ALA A 106 -15.08 19.32 8.74
N THR A 107 -14.76 20.28 7.87
CA THR A 107 -15.76 20.85 6.93
C THR A 107 -16.20 19.82 5.89
N ASN A 108 -15.28 18.99 5.42
CA ASN A 108 -15.54 18.00 4.38
C ASN A 108 -16.03 16.66 4.94
N PHE A 109 -15.61 16.35 6.18
CA PHE A 109 -15.91 15.13 6.93
C PHE A 109 -16.43 15.49 8.34
N PRO A 110 -17.63 16.09 8.45
CA PRO A 110 -18.15 16.62 9.71
C PRO A 110 -18.37 15.54 10.78
N ASP A 111 -18.59 14.29 10.38
CA ASP A 111 -18.89 13.17 11.27
C ASP A 111 -17.86 12.04 11.17
N PHE A 112 -16.62 12.36 10.75
CA PHE A 112 -15.57 11.39 10.44
C PHE A 112 -15.39 10.32 11.54
N ASN A 113 -15.19 10.77 12.78
CA ASN A 113 -14.89 9.95 13.94
C ASN A 113 -16.13 9.57 14.76
N THR A 114 -17.34 9.88 14.27
CA THR A 114 -18.60 9.58 14.95
C THR A 114 -19.44 8.64 14.10
N THR A 115 -20.11 9.16 13.08
CA THR A 115 -21.07 8.42 12.27
C THR A 115 -20.42 7.79 11.05
N PHE A 116 -19.43 8.44 10.45
CA PHE A 116 -18.81 7.98 9.20
C PHE A 116 -18.08 6.65 9.38
N SER A 117 -17.08 6.58 10.28
CA SER A 117 -16.35 5.33 10.52
C SER A 117 -17.26 4.21 11.04
N LYS A 118 -18.19 4.55 11.93
CA LYS A 118 -19.21 3.61 12.43
C LYS A 118 -20.07 3.06 11.30
N THR A 119 -20.52 3.89 10.35
CA THR A 119 -21.34 3.46 9.20
C THR A 119 -20.57 2.49 8.32
N LEU A 120 -19.28 2.75 8.07
CA LEU A 120 -18.43 1.81 7.33
C LEU A 120 -18.36 0.46 8.05
N HIS A 121 -18.07 0.46 9.35
CA HIS A 121 -17.97 -0.77 10.15
C HIS A 121 -19.30 -1.52 10.27
N ASP A 122 -20.41 -0.83 10.48
CA ASP A 122 -21.76 -1.42 10.52
C ASP A 122 -22.11 -2.12 9.19
N ASN A 123 -21.58 -1.62 8.07
CA ASN A 123 -21.73 -2.21 6.74
C ASN A 123 -20.71 -3.34 6.44
N GLY A 124 -19.83 -3.67 7.39
CA GLY A 124 -18.80 -4.70 7.24
C GLY A 124 -17.57 -4.23 6.46
N LEU A 125 -17.41 -2.92 6.27
CA LEU A 125 -16.23 -2.32 5.66
C LEU A 125 -15.18 -1.95 6.72
N LEU A 126 -13.99 -1.61 6.26
CA LEU A 126 -12.82 -1.20 7.06
C LEU A 126 -12.34 0.17 6.57
N LEU A 127 -11.97 1.08 7.47
CA LEU A 127 -11.56 2.44 7.14
C LEU A 127 -10.05 2.53 6.88
N GLY A 128 -9.65 2.99 5.69
CA GLY A 128 -8.25 3.32 5.38
C GLY A 128 -8.01 4.82 5.35
N VAL A 129 -6.81 5.26 5.75
CA VAL A 129 -6.37 6.67 5.66
C VAL A 129 -4.97 6.80 5.09
N TYR A 130 -4.75 7.84 4.29
CA TYR A 130 -3.46 8.20 3.70
C TYR A 130 -2.68 9.19 4.57
N VAL A 131 -1.36 9.07 4.65
CA VAL A 131 -0.51 10.09 5.26
C VAL A 131 0.88 10.10 4.62
N VAL A 132 1.60 11.22 4.75
CA VAL A 132 3.01 11.35 4.36
C VAL A 132 3.90 11.50 5.60
N PRO A 133 5.18 11.12 5.55
CA PRO A 133 6.14 11.28 6.63
C PRO A 133 6.25 12.72 7.16
N GLY A 134 6.60 12.83 8.44
CA GLY A 134 6.91 14.10 9.08
C GLY A 134 5.71 14.81 9.72
N VAL A 135 6.03 15.87 10.45
CA VAL A 135 5.07 16.73 11.14
C VAL A 135 4.83 18.01 10.36
N ILE A 136 3.61 18.55 10.43
CA ILE A 136 3.27 19.81 9.77
C ILE A 136 4.15 20.94 10.33
N GLN A 137 4.76 21.75 9.46
CA GLN A 137 5.73 22.78 9.87
C GLN A 137 5.14 23.83 10.81
N SER A 138 3.84 24.14 10.69
CA SER A 138 3.16 25.08 11.58
C SER A 138 2.99 24.56 13.03
N ASP A 139 3.26 23.28 13.27
CA ASP A 139 3.05 22.61 14.56
C ASP A 139 4.31 22.45 15.40
N VAL A 140 5.49 22.83 14.91
CA VAL A 140 6.78 22.56 15.58
C VAL A 140 6.88 23.04 17.03
N GLY A 141 6.19 24.13 17.38
CA GLY A 141 6.18 24.68 18.73
C GLY A 141 5.22 23.98 19.71
N LYS A 142 4.38 23.06 19.22
CA LYS A 142 3.42 22.32 20.04
C LYS A 142 4.13 21.27 20.90
N THR A 143 3.49 20.90 22.00
CA THR A 143 3.98 19.87 22.93
C THR A 143 3.36 18.54 22.55
N ILE A 144 4.15 17.48 22.50
CA ILE A 144 3.69 16.13 22.17
C ILE A 144 2.74 15.63 23.26
N TYR A 145 1.62 15.03 22.85
CA TYR A 145 0.54 14.60 23.74
C TYR A 145 1.06 13.73 24.91
N LYS A 146 0.67 14.07 26.14
CA LYS A 146 1.10 13.40 27.39
C LYS A 146 2.61 13.41 27.66
N THR A 147 3.34 14.38 27.12
CA THR A 147 4.75 14.62 27.41
C THR A 147 4.99 16.10 27.71
N ASP A 148 6.19 16.44 28.16
CA ASP A 148 6.70 17.82 28.21
C ASP A 148 7.63 18.15 27.03
N ILE A 149 7.71 17.26 26.03
CA ILE A 149 8.64 17.35 24.90
C ILE A 149 8.02 18.23 23.80
N LYS A 150 8.77 19.20 23.29
CA LYS A 150 8.35 19.97 22.11
C LYS A 150 8.57 19.16 20.85
N ILE A 151 7.68 19.32 19.87
CA ILE A 151 7.84 18.67 18.57
C ILE A 151 9.19 19.04 17.95
N SER A 152 9.60 20.31 18.02
CA SER A 152 10.92 20.79 17.57
C SER A 152 12.10 19.99 18.11
N ASP A 153 12.00 19.45 19.33
CA ASP A 153 13.09 18.70 19.97
C ASP A 153 13.25 17.31 19.36
N ALA A 154 12.23 16.78 18.71
CA ALA A 154 12.21 15.46 18.04
C ALA A 154 12.58 15.52 16.55
N LEU A 155 12.78 16.72 15.98
CA LEU A 155 13.03 16.88 14.54
C LEU A 155 14.50 16.77 14.17
N GLN A 156 14.75 16.33 12.94
CA GLN A 156 16.08 16.37 12.34
C GLN A 156 16.50 17.83 12.14
N VAL A 157 17.79 18.11 12.41
CA VAL A 157 18.37 19.45 12.24
C VAL A 157 19.65 19.32 11.42
N GLN A 158 19.76 20.14 10.37
CA GLN A 158 20.93 20.26 9.51
C GLN A 158 21.26 21.74 9.35
N ASP A 159 22.53 22.11 9.53
CA ASP A 159 23.02 23.49 9.41
C ASP A 159 22.20 24.52 10.22
N GLY A 160 21.74 24.10 11.41
CA GLY A 160 20.95 24.93 12.32
C GLY A 160 19.46 25.07 11.97
N ASN A 161 18.98 24.39 10.93
CA ASN A 161 17.58 24.44 10.48
C ASN A 161 16.92 23.05 10.55
N HIS A 162 15.60 23.02 10.75
CA HIS A 162 14.85 21.77 10.62
C HIS A 162 14.86 21.28 9.17
N VAL A 163 15.06 19.98 8.98
CA VAL A 163 15.10 19.36 7.65
C VAL A 163 13.69 19.29 7.07
N ASP A 164 13.47 19.96 5.95
CA ASP A 164 12.20 19.96 5.20
C ASP A 164 11.93 18.58 4.62
N ALA A 165 10.79 17.97 4.93
CA ALA A 165 10.35 16.68 4.40
C ALA A 165 9.38 16.82 3.19
N GLY A 166 9.19 18.05 2.70
CA GLY A 166 8.22 18.42 1.68
C GLY A 166 6.78 18.38 2.19
N ASN A 167 5.82 18.80 1.35
CA ASN A 167 4.39 18.87 1.71
C ASN A 167 4.12 19.63 3.02
N ASP A 168 4.83 20.75 3.22
CA ASP A 168 4.79 21.56 4.44
C ASP A 168 5.08 20.74 5.71
N ARG A 169 6.04 19.82 5.63
CA ARG A 169 6.44 18.95 6.75
C ARG A 169 7.91 19.11 7.12
N TYR A 170 8.25 18.78 8.36
CA TYR A 170 9.63 18.55 8.79
C TYR A 170 9.88 17.08 9.12
N ALA A 171 11.09 16.63 8.82
CA ALA A 171 11.53 15.26 9.10
C ALA A 171 11.77 15.06 10.61
N PHE A 172 11.31 13.91 11.12
CA PHE A 172 11.68 13.45 12.45
C PHE A 172 13.11 12.91 12.47
N ASP A 173 13.78 13.06 13.61
CA ASP A 173 14.96 12.30 13.93
C ASP A 173 14.54 11.08 14.75
N TYR A 174 14.58 9.89 14.14
CA TYR A 174 14.12 8.65 14.78
C TYR A 174 15.02 8.17 15.93
N SER A 175 16.16 8.82 16.16
CA SER A 175 17.00 8.59 17.35
C SER A 175 16.60 9.43 18.56
N LYS A 176 15.80 10.50 18.37
CA LYS A 176 15.46 11.44 19.44
C LYS A 176 14.25 10.99 20.26
N ASN A 177 14.31 11.34 21.54
CA ASN A 177 13.15 11.25 22.41
C ASN A 177 12.02 12.16 21.90
N GLY A 178 10.77 11.71 22.02
CA GLY A 178 9.61 12.41 21.48
C GLY A 178 9.13 11.84 20.14
N THR A 179 10.04 11.36 19.27
CA THR A 179 9.66 10.86 17.94
C THR A 179 8.65 9.72 18.04
N GLN A 180 8.96 8.67 18.81
CA GLN A 180 8.02 7.55 18.98
C GLN A 180 6.74 7.98 19.70
N GLN A 181 6.83 8.83 20.72
CA GLN A 181 5.66 9.31 21.48
C GLN A 181 4.70 10.11 20.61
N TRP A 182 5.20 10.88 19.64
CA TRP A 182 4.37 11.57 18.66
C TRP A 182 3.64 10.57 17.77
N HIS A 183 4.34 9.61 17.18
CA HIS A 183 3.74 8.57 16.33
C HIS A 183 2.70 7.74 17.09
N ASP A 184 3.04 7.29 18.30
CA ASP A 184 2.12 6.59 19.22
C ASP A 184 0.85 7.41 19.45
N SER A 185 0.99 8.72 19.68
CA SER A 185 -0.16 9.58 19.96
C SER A 185 -1.06 9.81 18.73
N VAL A 186 -0.47 9.86 17.53
CA VAL A 186 -1.19 10.01 16.26
C VAL A 186 -1.94 8.73 15.93
N VAL A 187 -1.27 7.58 15.95
CA VAL A 187 -1.91 6.30 15.64
C VAL A 187 -2.94 5.92 16.69
N ALA A 188 -2.70 6.19 17.98
CA ALA A 188 -3.72 5.98 19.01
C ALA A 188 -4.98 6.84 18.78
N LEU A 189 -4.81 8.08 18.30
CA LEU A 189 -5.93 8.93 17.93
C LEU A 189 -6.72 8.33 16.75
N TRP A 190 -6.04 7.90 15.70
CA TRP A 190 -6.68 7.28 14.54
C TRP A 190 -7.33 5.93 14.85
N ALA A 191 -6.68 5.12 15.69
CA ALA A 191 -7.26 3.89 16.22
C ALA A 191 -8.56 4.16 17.00
N SER A 192 -8.62 5.27 17.75
CA SER A 192 -9.85 5.70 18.44
C SER A 192 -10.97 6.11 17.50
N TRP A 193 -10.65 6.51 16.26
CA TRP A 193 -11.62 6.81 15.21
C TRP A 193 -12.06 5.57 14.43
N GLY A 194 -11.39 4.44 14.63
CA GLY A 194 -11.69 3.19 13.96
C GLY A 194 -10.94 2.97 12.64
N VAL A 195 -9.77 3.60 12.45
CA VAL A 195 -8.90 3.33 11.29
C VAL A 195 -8.39 1.89 11.32
N ASP A 196 -8.39 1.22 10.16
CA ASP A 196 -8.03 -0.18 9.94
C ASP A 196 -6.88 -0.37 8.94
N LEU A 197 -6.57 0.68 8.18
CA LEU A 197 -5.46 0.71 7.21
C LEU A 197 -4.84 2.10 7.20
N ILE A 198 -3.51 2.15 7.19
CA ILE A 198 -2.72 3.35 6.95
C ILE A 198 -1.95 3.13 5.65
N LYS A 199 -2.19 3.98 4.65
CA LYS A 199 -1.32 4.12 3.47
C LYS A 199 -0.32 5.23 3.77
N LEU A 200 0.94 4.86 3.96
CA LEU A 200 2.03 5.78 4.24
C LEU A 200 2.82 6.04 2.96
N ASP A 201 2.60 7.20 2.36
CA ASP A 201 3.07 7.53 1.01
C ASP A 201 4.34 8.40 1.01
N TYR A 202 5.00 8.50 -0.15
CA TYR A 202 6.27 9.22 -0.33
C TYR A 202 7.41 8.76 0.61
N ILE A 203 7.44 7.47 0.96
CA ILE A 203 8.56 6.88 1.68
C ILE A 203 9.82 6.90 0.84
N THR A 204 10.89 7.37 1.45
CA THR A 204 12.24 7.46 0.88
C THR A 204 13.20 6.51 1.63
N PRO A 205 14.24 6.01 0.95
CA PRO A 205 14.62 6.31 -0.44
C PRO A 205 13.77 5.60 -1.50
N GLY A 206 13.84 6.14 -2.72
CA GLY A 206 13.19 5.60 -3.92
C GLY A 206 12.07 6.47 -4.49
N SER A 207 11.21 7.07 -3.64
CA SER A 207 10.03 7.86 -4.04
C SER A 207 10.39 9.23 -4.65
N CYS A 208 11.21 9.18 -5.69
CA CYS A 208 11.80 10.28 -6.43
C CYS A 208 10.84 10.78 -7.49
N ASN A 209 10.37 12.03 -7.36
CA ASN A 209 9.68 12.72 -8.44
C ASN A 209 10.53 13.91 -8.90
N THR A 210 11.21 13.78 -10.04
CA THR A 210 11.99 14.88 -10.63
C THR A 210 11.12 16.01 -11.22
N ASN A 211 9.81 15.80 -11.33
CA ASN A 211 8.85 16.72 -11.95
C ASN A 211 7.84 17.34 -10.97
N ALA A 212 7.83 16.91 -9.70
CA ALA A 212 7.03 17.57 -8.67
C ALA A 212 7.83 18.70 -8.01
N SER A 213 7.12 19.66 -7.42
CA SER A 213 7.68 20.60 -6.43
C SER A 213 8.18 19.91 -5.14
N TYR A 214 8.39 18.60 -5.19
CA TYR A 214 8.73 17.72 -4.10
C TYR A 214 10.18 17.25 -4.30
N PRO A 215 11.16 17.83 -3.59
CA PRO A 215 12.54 17.37 -3.65
C PRO A 215 12.72 16.09 -2.83
N ALA A 216 11.94 15.03 -3.10
CA ALA A 216 12.16 13.72 -2.48
C ALA A 216 12.98 12.80 -3.35
N CYS A 217 14.12 13.31 -3.81
CA CYS A 217 15.16 12.44 -4.34
C CYS A 217 16.48 12.77 -3.69
N ASP A 218 17.37 11.78 -3.76
CA ASP A 218 18.81 11.85 -3.52
C ASP A 218 19.48 12.90 -4.44
N LEU A 219 19.08 14.16 -4.35
CA LEU A 219 19.85 15.27 -4.89
C LEU A 219 21.16 15.29 -4.10
N PRO A 220 22.31 15.49 -4.77
CA PRO A 220 23.56 15.72 -4.08
C PRO A 220 23.39 16.87 -3.07
N GLY A 221 23.34 16.54 -1.78
CA GLY A 221 23.16 17.48 -0.67
C GLY A 221 21.85 17.38 0.13
N PHE A 222 20.85 16.58 -0.28
CA PHE A 222 19.55 16.47 0.41
C PHE A 222 18.85 15.08 0.37
N PRO A 223 19.54 13.93 0.56
CA PRO A 223 18.87 12.64 0.64
C PRO A 223 18.14 12.52 1.99
N ILE A 224 16.83 12.70 2.00
CA ILE A 224 16.03 12.41 3.20
C ILE A 224 15.79 10.91 3.20
N ASP A 225 16.41 10.20 4.13
CA ASP A 225 16.04 8.82 4.45
C ASP A 225 14.89 8.87 5.47
N SER A 226 13.67 8.56 5.01
CA SER A 226 12.50 8.50 5.88
C SER A 226 12.18 7.07 6.32
N SER A 227 13.03 6.08 6.06
CA SER A 227 12.74 4.67 6.37
C SER A 227 12.33 4.41 7.81
N GLY A 228 12.92 5.12 8.77
CA GLY A 228 12.56 5.05 10.20
C GLY A 228 11.10 5.42 10.52
N THR A 229 10.41 6.13 9.61
CA THR A 229 8.96 6.40 9.75
C THR A 229 8.16 5.11 9.71
N VAL A 230 8.57 4.13 8.90
CA VAL A 230 7.85 2.87 8.74
C VAL A 230 7.95 2.06 10.04
N GLU A 231 9.11 2.04 10.67
CA GLU A 231 9.32 1.44 12.00
C GLU A 231 8.52 2.16 13.09
N ALA A 232 8.47 3.49 13.05
CA ALA A 232 7.75 4.30 14.03
C ALA A 232 6.23 4.07 13.94
N TYR A 233 5.67 4.03 12.72
CA TYR A 233 4.26 3.71 12.48
C TYR A 233 3.94 2.25 12.83
N HIS A 234 4.79 1.29 12.48
CA HIS A 234 4.63 -0.12 12.89
C HIS A 234 4.56 -0.26 14.42
N THR A 235 5.49 0.37 15.13
CA THR A 235 5.52 0.38 16.60
C THR A 235 4.28 1.05 17.18
N ALA A 236 3.85 2.17 16.60
CA ALA A 236 2.66 2.89 17.04
C ALA A 236 1.36 2.11 16.80
N ILE A 237 1.26 1.37 15.69
CA ILE A 237 0.17 0.43 15.41
C ILE A 237 0.11 -0.64 16.50
N LYS A 238 1.24 -1.28 16.80
CA LYS A 238 1.34 -2.29 17.86
C LYS A 238 0.93 -1.72 19.23
N ASN A 239 1.39 -0.53 19.56
CA ASN A 239 1.09 0.15 20.82
C ASN A 239 -0.38 0.60 20.93
N SER A 240 -1.05 0.86 19.80
CA SER A 240 -2.47 1.23 19.78
C SER A 240 -3.40 0.09 20.22
N GLY A 241 -2.95 -1.16 20.10
CA GLY A 241 -3.74 -2.36 20.38
C GLY A 241 -4.84 -2.64 19.36
N ARG A 242 -4.97 -1.85 18.29
CA ARG A 242 -5.89 -2.08 17.18
C ARG A 242 -5.14 -2.75 16.02
N PRO A 243 -5.68 -3.80 15.38
CA PRO A 243 -5.15 -4.33 14.14
C PRO A 243 -5.30 -3.29 13.03
N ILE A 244 -4.19 -2.70 12.59
CA ILE A 244 -4.16 -1.71 11.51
C ILE A 244 -3.15 -2.21 10.48
N ARG A 245 -3.56 -2.27 9.21
CA ARG A 245 -2.67 -2.59 8.10
C ARG A 245 -1.79 -1.40 7.76
N LEU A 246 -0.51 -1.63 7.49
CA LEU A 246 0.44 -0.61 7.04
C LEU A 246 0.89 -0.89 5.62
N ASP A 247 0.37 -0.11 4.68
CA ASP A 247 0.75 -0.16 3.27
C ASP A 247 1.70 1.02 2.99
N ILE A 248 2.90 0.77 2.45
CA ILE A 248 3.90 1.82 2.17
C ILE A 248 4.06 2.08 0.67
N SER A 249 4.16 3.36 0.30
CA SER A 249 4.31 3.85 -1.08
C SER A 249 5.26 5.08 -1.10
N TRP A 250 5.75 5.65 -2.19
CA TRP A 250 5.32 5.65 -3.59
C TRP A 250 6.07 4.61 -4.45
N LYS A 251 7.36 4.81 -4.73
CA LYS A 251 8.19 3.80 -5.41
C LYS A 251 9.45 3.58 -4.58
N LEU A 252 9.47 2.59 -3.70
CA LEU A 252 10.55 2.50 -2.72
C LEU A 252 11.77 1.76 -3.27
N GLU A 253 12.93 2.09 -2.70
CA GLU A 253 14.18 1.40 -2.93
C GLU A 253 14.10 -0.07 -2.48
N ARG A 254 14.70 -0.98 -3.25
CA ARG A 254 14.60 -2.44 -3.08
C ARG A 254 15.94 -3.12 -2.76
N ASN A 255 17.02 -2.35 -2.60
CA ASN A 255 18.28 -2.89 -2.12
C ASN A 255 18.10 -3.56 -0.73
N ASN A 256 19.06 -4.41 -0.35
CA ASN A 256 18.92 -5.20 0.89
C ASN A 256 18.80 -4.34 2.14
N THR A 257 19.43 -3.16 2.19
CA THR A 257 19.39 -2.26 3.36
C THR A 257 17.95 -1.84 3.68
N TYR A 258 17.22 -1.34 2.68
CA TYR A 258 15.88 -0.80 2.90
C TYR A 258 14.80 -1.87 2.81
N TYR A 259 14.98 -2.86 1.94
CA TYR A 259 14.03 -3.95 1.81
C TYR A 259 13.81 -4.70 3.13
N ASP A 260 14.88 -4.90 3.91
CA ASP A 260 14.78 -5.58 5.21
C ASP A 260 13.96 -4.75 6.22
N ILE A 261 14.03 -3.41 6.16
CA ILE A 261 13.18 -2.52 6.95
C ILE A 261 11.72 -2.66 6.52
N TRP A 262 11.45 -2.58 5.20
CA TRP A 262 10.09 -2.67 4.67
C TRP A 262 9.42 -3.98 5.08
N ARG A 263 10.07 -5.11 4.82
CA ARG A 263 9.48 -6.44 5.07
C ARG A 263 9.26 -6.77 6.55
N ALA A 264 9.96 -6.06 7.44
CA ALA A 264 9.88 -6.26 8.89
C ALA A 264 8.83 -5.36 9.55
N ASN A 265 8.34 -4.31 8.86
CA ASN A 265 7.51 -3.28 9.47
C ASN A 265 6.23 -2.94 8.70
N ALA A 266 6.12 -3.30 7.42
CA ALA A 266 4.93 -3.05 6.60
C ALA A 266 4.27 -4.36 6.13
N ASP A 267 3.04 -4.24 5.64
CA ASP A 267 2.24 -5.34 5.09
C ASP A 267 2.29 -5.37 3.56
N THR A 268 2.44 -4.20 2.94
CA THR A 268 2.67 -4.08 1.50
C THR A 268 3.69 -3.03 1.18
N MET A 269 4.44 -3.23 0.10
CA MET A 269 5.32 -2.22 -0.47
C MET A 269 4.91 -1.95 -1.91
N ARG A 270 4.79 -0.68 -2.27
CA ARG A 270 4.49 -0.29 -3.64
C ARG A 270 5.65 -0.56 -4.59
N MET A 271 5.33 -1.21 -5.70
CA MET A 271 6.28 -1.62 -6.71
C MET A 271 6.63 -0.49 -7.66
N ASP A 272 5.72 0.43 -7.95
CA ASP A 272 5.95 1.46 -8.96
C ASP A 272 5.36 2.79 -8.51
N GLN A 273 5.72 3.85 -9.21
CA GLN A 273 4.98 5.11 -9.09
C GLN A 273 3.53 4.95 -9.60
N ASP A 274 2.68 5.93 -9.32
CA ASP A 274 1.27 5.97 -9.72
C ASP A 274 1.09 5.55 -11.17
N ILE A 275 0.14 4.64 -11.38
CA ILE A 275 -0.20 4.19 -12.73
C ILE A 275 -1.31 5.04 -13.34
N ASN A 276 -2.11 5.72 -12.51
CA ASN A 276 -3.20 6.54 -13.01
C ASN A 276 -2.74 7.83 -13.67
N GLU A 277 -3.62 8.34 -14.51
CA GLU A 277 -3.55 9.70 -15.01
C GLU A 277 -4.03 10.69 -13.95
N GLY A 278 -3.56 11.94 -14.06
CA GLY A 278 -3.86 13.00 -13.11
C GLY A 278 -4.89 14.02 -13.64
N SER A 279 -4.84 15.21 -13.05
CA SER A 279 -5.76 16.31 -13.33
C SER A 279 -5.89 16.61 -14.81
N GLY A 280 -7.13 16.79 -15.28
CA GLY A 280 -7.39 17.07 -16.69
C GLY A 280 -7.63 15.82 -17.55
N SER A 281 -7.32 14.62 -17.05
CA SER A 281 -7.53 13.39 -17.81
C SER A 281 -9.00 12.99 -17.87
N ALA A 282 -9.41 12.43 -19.01
CA ALA A 282 -10.71 11.80 -19.22
C ALA A 282 -10.70 10.28 -18.98
N ILE A 283 -9.53 9.71 -18.70
CA ILE A 283 -9.33 8.27 -18.50
C ILE A 283 -8.52 8.00 -17.24
N PHE A 284 -8.74 6.84 -16.62
CA PHE A 284 -8.01 6.45 -15.41
C PHE A 284 -6.55 6.09 -15.67
N VAL A 285 -6.24 5.30 -16.70
CA VAL A 285 -4.90 4.73 -16.87
C VAL A 285 -4.53 4.58 -18.34
N LYS A 286 -3.22 4.63 -18.63
CA LYS A 286 -2.67 4.24 -19.94
C LYS A 286 -2.04 2.86 -19.85
N TRP A 287 -2.15 2.07 -20.92
CA TRP A 287 -1.52 0.74 -20.97
C TRP A 287 0.00 0.77 -20.68
N ALA A 288 0.71 1.81 -21.12
CA ALA A 288 2.14 1.94 -20.89
C ALA A 288 2.52 2.02 -19.40
N THR A 289 1.72 2.67 -18.55
CA THR A 289 2.00 2.74 -17.11
C THR A 289 1.69 1.43 -16.41
N VAL A 290 0.65 0.70 -16.85
CA VAL A 290 0.37 -0.68 -16.41
C VAL A 290 1.54 -1.61 -16.73
N GLN A 291 2.06 -1.57 -17.97
CA GLN A 291 3.20 -2.38 -18.36
C GLN A 291 4.45 -2.08 -17.52
N ARG A 292 4.65 -0.82 -17.14
CA ARG A 292 5.73 -0.41 -16.23
C ARG A 292 5.54 -1.03 -14.84
N ALA A 293 4.34 -1.01 -14.27
CA ALA A 293 4.07 -1.67 -12.99
C ALA A 293 4.29 -3.19 -13.04
N ILE A 294 3.84 -3.85 -14.11
CA ILE A 294 4.10 -5.28 -14.34
C ILE A 294 5.61 -5.56 -14.39
N ASN A 295 6.39 -4.75 -15.12
CA ASN A 295 7.84 -4.91 -15.18
C ASN A 295 8.53 -4.69 -13.83
N ASN A 296 8.08 -3.70 -13.04
CA ASN A 296 8.59 -3.48 -11.68
C ASN A 296 8.31 -4.68 -10.75
N TYR A 297 7.15 -5.33 -10.88
CA TYR A 297 6.86 -6.59 -10.18
C TYR A 297 7.83 -7.71 -10.60
N ARG A 298 8.10 -7.85 -11.91
CA ARG A 298 9.07 -8.84 -12.42
C ARG A 298 10.46 -8.63 -11.82
N GLU A 299 10.92 -7.38 -11.76
CA GLU A 299 12.20 -7.03 -11.12
C GLU A 299 12.19 -7.37 -9.62
N TYR A 300 11.11 -7.06 -8.92
CA TYR A 300 10.96 -7.42 -7.51
C TYR A 300 11.12 -8.92 -7.29
N ILE A 301 10.41 -9.75 -8.06
CA ILE A 301 10.49 -11.21 -7.96
C ILE A 301 11.90 -11.71 -8.31
N ALA A 302 12.55 -11.16 -9.34
CA ALA A 302 13.92 -11.51 -9.69
C ALA A 302 14.93 -11.24 -8.56
N LEU A 303 14.69 -10.21 -7.74
CA LEU A 303 15.52 -9.90 -6.57
C LEU A 303 15.24 -10.83 -5.38
N GLN A 304 14.00 -11.31 -5.20
CA GLN A 304 13.64 -12.14 -4.05
C GLN A 304 13.87 -13.64 -4.29
N LEU A 305 13.71 -14.13 -5.52
CA LEU A 305 13.85 -15.55 -5.85
C LEU A 305 15.17 -16.16 -5.38
N PRO A 306 16.35 -15.55 -5.60
CA PRO A 306 17.62 -16.12 -5.15
C PRO A 306 17.76 -16.17 -3.63
N LYS A 307 17.00 -15.36 -2.88
CA LYS A 307 17.04 -15.34 -1.42
C LYS A 307 16.42 -16.61 -0.82
N ASN A 308 15.51 -17.27 -1.54
CA ASN A 308 14.84 -18.50 -1.11
C ASN A 308 14.26 -18.41 0.32
N THR A 309 13.62 -17.28 0.62
CA THR A 309 12.88 -17.06 1.88
C THR A 309 11.45 -16.64 1.56
N PRO A 310 10.46 -17.02 2.38
CA PRO A 310 9.10 -16.53 2.21
C PRO A 310 9.05 -15.00 2.24
N LEU A 311 8.20 -14.41 1.40
CA LEU A 311 7.88 -13.00 1.42
C LEU A 311 7.01 -12.68 2.63
N SER A 312 7.46 -11.78 3.50
CA SER A 312 6.69 -11.25 4.64
C SER A 312 6.09 -9.87 4.35
N ILE A 313 6.05 -9.48 3.08
CA ILE A 313 5.48 -8.24 2.58
C ILE A 313 4.91 -8.49 1.19
N TYR A 314 3.66 -8.09 0.98
CA TYR A 314 2.98 -8.28 -0.29
C TYR A 314 3.34 -7.15 -1.27
N PRO A 315 3.41 -7.42 -2.58
CA PRO A 315 3.60 -6.34 -3.53
C PRO A 315 2.32 -5.49 -3.64
N ASP A 316 2.48 -4.18 -3.77
CA ASP A 316 1.40 -3.28 -4.17
C ASP A 316 1.68 -2.79 -5.60
N MET A 317 0.85 -3.20 -6.55
CA MET A 317 0.95 -2.82 -7.96
C MET A 317 0.17 -1.53 -8.29
N ASP A 318 -0.30 -0.81 -7.26
CA ASP A 318 -1.25 0.31 -7.33
C ASP A 318 -2.70 -0.13 -7.59
N ASN A 319 -3.63 0.82 -7.54
CA ASN A 319 -5.06 0.60 -7.71
C ASN A 319 -5.41 -0.02 -9.08
N MET A 320 -6.45 -0.84 -9.11
CA MET A 320 -6.99 -1.48 -10.30
C MET A 320 -8.07 -0.61 -10.95
N TYR A 321 -7.85 -0.24 -12.22
CA TYR A 321 -8.77 0.54 -13.05
C TYR A 321 -9.54 -0.34 -14.03
N VAL A 322 -10.02 -1.49 -13.55
CA VAL A 322 -10.65 -2.54 -14.36
C VAL A 322 -12.17 -2.53 -14.30
N GLY A 323 -12.79 -1.70 -13.46
CA GLY A 323 -14.22 -1.72 -13.17
C GLY A 323 -15.11 -0.99 -14.18
N ASN A 324 -14.57 0.03 -14.85
CA ASN A 324 -15.34 0.90 -15.76
C ASN A 324 -15.05 0.61 -17.25
N PRO A 325 -15.99 0.95 -18.18
CA PRO A 325 -15.80 0.79 -19.62
C PRO A 325 -14.48 1.36 -20.16
N ALA A 326 -14.02 0.83 -21.29
CA ALA A 326 -12.76 1.24 -21.94
C ALA A 326 -12.63 2.76 -22.14
N ALA A 327 -13.74 3.44 -22.41
CA ALA A 327 -13.78 4.89 -22.58
C ALA A 327 -13.41 5.68 -21.31
N LEU A 328 -13.62 5.09 -20.13
CA LEU A 328 -13.29 5.71 -18.83
C LEU A 328 -12.04 5.07 -18.20
N SER A 329 -11.84 3.76 -18.33
CA SER A 329 -10.62 3.11 -17.84
C SER A 329 -9.38 3.53 -18.64
N GLY A 330 -9.52 3.81 -19.94
CA GLY A 330 -8.41 4.15 -20.83
C GLY A 330 -7.67 2.93 -21.41
N VAL A 331 -8.19 1.73 -21.16
CA VAL A 331 -7.64 0.44 -21.58
C VAL A 331 -8.75 -0.45 -22.14
N THR A 332 -8.41 -1.32 -23.10
CA THR A 332 -9.37 -2.26 -23.71
C THR A 332 -9.80 -3.35 -22.73
N ASP A 333 -10.87 -4.09 -23.04
CA ASP A 333 -11.32 -5.20 -22.19
C ASP A 333 -10.28 -6.33 -22.05
N ASP A 334 -9.49 -6.59 -23.10
CA ASP A 334 -8.34 -7.51 -23.04
C ASP A 334 -7.24 -7.00 -22.09
N GLN A 335 -6.98 -5.69 -22.11
CA GLN A 335 -6.04 -5.05 -21.20
C GLN A 335 -6.57 -5.04 -19.76
N ARG A 336 -7.86 -4.80 -19.53
CA ARG A 336 -8.52 -4.90 -18.21
C ARG A 336 -8.42 -6.31 -17.65
N THR A 337 -8.64 -7.33 -18.48
CA THR A 337 -8.46 -8.75 -18.13
C THR A 337 -7.00 -9.04 -17.78
N SER A 338 -6.06 -8.47 -18.55
CA SER A 338 -4.63 -8.60 -18.30
C SER A 338 -4.21 -7.96 -16.98
N ILE A 339 -4.72 -6.77 -16.65
CA ILE A 339 -4.50 -6.09 -15.36
C ILE A 339 -4.96 -7.00 -14.21
N MET A 340 -6.22 -7.43 -14.22
CA MET A 340 -6.75 -8.28 -13.14
C MET A 340 -5.92 -9.56 -12.97
N SER A 341 -5.55 -10.21 -14.08
CA SER A 341 -4.76 -11.45 -14.06
C SER A 341 -3.36 -11.24 -13.47
N HIS A 342 -2.68 -10.14 -13.80
CA HIS A 342 -1.35 -9.85 -13.26
C HIS A 342 -1.41 -9.47 -11.78
N TRP A 343 -2.42 -8.71 -11.34
CA TRP A 343 -2.59 -8.34 -9.93
C TRP A 343 -2.89 -9.57 -9.07
N ILE A 344 -3.79 -10.44 -9.54
CA ILE A 344 -4.04 -11.76 -8.94
C ILE A 344 -2.74 -12.56 -8.90
N GLY A 345 -2.08 -12.72 -10.05
CA GLY A 345 -0.84 -13.48 -10.17
C GLY A 345 0.24 -13.00 -9.21
N ALA A 346 0.37 -11.69 -9.05
CA ALA A 346 1.38 -11.08 -8.21
C ALA A 346 1.15 -11.21 -6.70
N ALA A 347 0.00 -11.73 -6.25
CA ALA A 347 -0.47 -11.57 -4.88
C ALA A 347 -0.56 -10.09 -4.47
N ALA A 348 -0.88 -9.21 -5.42
CA ALA A 348 -0.92 -7.79 -5.17
C ALA A 348 -2.19 -7.39 -4.42
N ASN A 349 -2.13 -6.23 -3.76
CA ASN A 349 -3.33 -5.54 -3.31
C ASN A 349 -4.38 -5.44 -4.43
N LEU A 350 -5.61 -5.88 -4.16
CA LEU A 350 -6.74 -5.76 -5.06
C LEU A 350 -7.59 -4.54 -4.63
N MET A 351 -6.98 -3.36 -4.68
CA MET A 351 -7.64 -2.09 -4.39
C MET A 351 -8.26 -1.53 -5.67
N ILE A 352 -9.58 -1.39 -5.71
CA ILE A 352 -10.30 -0.82 -6.85
C ILE A 352 -10.07 0.71 -6.84
N GLY A 353 -9.63 1.27 -7.97
CA GLY A 353 -9.55 2.72 -8.20
C GLY A 353 -10.65 3.26 -9.10
N SER A 354 -11.46 2.36 -9.66
CA SER A 354 -12.62 2.66 -10.51
C SER A 354 -13.76 3.36 -9.75
N ASP A 355 -14.63 4.04 -10.50
CA ASP A 355 -15.91 4.55 -9.99
C ASP A 355 -16.90 3.39 -9.85
N LEU A 356 -17.26 3.06 -8.60
CA LEU A 356 -18.13 1.95 -8.24
C LEU A 356 -19.60 2.19 -8.64
N THR A 357 -20.00 3.44 -8.90
CA THR A 357 -21.35 3.76 -9.40
C THR A 357 -21.48 3.54 -10.91
N ALA A 358 -20.35 3.41 -11.62
CA ALA A 358 -20.27 3.30 -13.07
C ALA A 358 -19.61 1.98 -13.53
N LEU A 359 -19.72 0.91 -12.73
CA LEU A 359 -19.22 -0.41 -13.12
C LEU A 359 -20.00 -0.95 -14.32
N ASP A 360 -19.30 -1.49 -15.31
CA ASP A 360 -19.93 -2.24 -16.40
C ASP A 360 -19.95 -3.75 -16.13
N THR A 361 -20.67 -4.50 -16.96
CA THR A 361 -20.81 -5.95 -16.80
C THR A 361 -19.45 -6.67 -16.83
N HIS A 362 -18.54 -6.24 -17.72
CA HIS A 362 -17.22 -6.85 -17.83
C HIS A 362 -16.36 -6.59 -16.59
N GLY A 363 -16.35 -5.35 -16.10
CA GLY A 363 -15.60 -4.94 -14.93
C GLY A 363 -16.09 -5.62 -13.66
N LEU A 364 -17.41 -5.69 -13.46
CA LEU A 364 -17.97 -6.44 -12.34
C LEU A 364 -17.59 -7.93 -12.44
N ALA A 365 -17.65 -8.53 -13.63
CA ALA A 365 -17.23 -9.91 -13.82
C ALA A 365 -15.74 -10.12 -13.51
N LEU A 366 -14.84 -9.21 -13.91
CA LEU A 366 -13.42 -9.29 -13.58
C LEU A 366 -13.18 -9.26 -12.07
N LEU A 367 -13.87 -8.37 -11.36
CA LEU A 367 -13.70 -8.18 -9.92
C LEU A 367 -14.28 -9.33 -9.09
N THR A 368 -15.29 -10.05 -9.60
CA THR A 368 -16.10 -10.97 -8.80
C THR A 368 -16.09 -12.42 -9.28
N ASN A 369 -15.35 -12.74 -10.34
CA ASN A 369 -15.29 -14.10 -10.89
C ASN A 369 -14.78 -15.11 -9.85
N PRO A 370 -15.59 -16.11 -9.43
CA PRO A 370 -15.19 -17.04 -8.37
C PRO A 370 -13.95 -17.88 -8.70
N ALA A 371 -13.74 -18.24 -9.97
CA ALA A 371 -12.56 -18.99 -10.39
C ALA A 371 -11.30 -18.12 -10.33
N ALA A 372 -11.39 -16.86 -10.75
CA ALA A 372 -10.28 -15.91 -10.62
C ALA A 372 -9.93 -15.65 -9.15
N LEU A 373 -10.93 -15.51 -8.28
CA LEU A 373 -10.72 -15.33 -6.84
C LEU A 373 -10.15 -16.58 -6.16
N ALA A 374 -10.49 -17.78 -6.63
CA ALA A 374 -9.82 -19.00 -6.18
C ALA A 374 -8.33 -19.02 -6.59
N VAL A 375 -7.99 -18.51 -7.78
CA VAL A 375 -6.59 -18.29 -8.18
C VAL A 375 -5.94 -17.23 -7.29
N ALA A 376 -6.63 -16.14 -6.96
CA ALA A 376 -6.13 -15.11 -6.04
C ALA A 376 -5.79 -15.66 -4.66
N ALA A 377 -6.63 -16.55 -4.11
CA ALA A 377 -6.35 -17.23 -2.84
C ALA A 377 -5.11 -18.14 -2.93
N PHE A 378 -4.91 -18.80 -4.08
CA PHE A 378 -3.72 -19.62 -4.32
C PHE A 378 -2.46 -18.75 -4.48
N THR A 379 -2.50 -17.73 -5.32
CA THR A 379 -1.34 -16.87 -5.60
C THR A 379 -0.96 -16.02 -4.41
N ALA A 380 -1.92 -15.67 -3.53
CA ALA A 380 -1.64 -15.06 -2.23
C ALA A 380 -0.66 -15.89 -1.38
N GLN A 381 -0.55 -17.21 -1.59
CA GLN A 381 0.44 -18.09 -0.96
C GLN A 381 1.64 -18.39 -1.88
N PHE A 382 1.39 -18.47 -3.19
CA PHE A 382 2.37 -18.83 -4.22
C PHE A 382 2.37 -17.79 -5.35
N PRO A 383 3.03 -16.63 -5.17
CA PRO A 383 3.03 -15.57 -6.17
C PRO A 383 3.60 -16.06 -7.50
N MET A 384 3.08 -15.51 -8.59
CA MET A 384 3.54 -15.77 -9.95
C MET A 384 5.03 -15.44 -10.07
N GLN A 385 5.79 -16.33 -10.70
CA GLN A 385 7.22 -16.15 -10.96
C GLN A 385 7.43 -15.98 -12.48
N PRO A 386 7.41 -14.73 -12.98
CA PRO A 386 7.38 -14.39 -14.40
C PRO A 386 8.76 -14.34 -15.10
#